data_AF-A0AAW4BFU7-F1
#
_entry.id   AF-A0AAW4BFU7-F1
#
_cell.length_a   1.000
_cell.length_b   1.000
_cell.length_c   1.000
_cell.angle_alpha   90.00
_cell.angle_beta   90.00
_cell.angle_gamma   90.00
#
_symmetry.space_group_name_H-M   'P 1'
#
loop_
_entity.id
_entity.type
_entity.pdbx_description
1 polymer ?
#
loop_
_entity_poly.entity_id
_entity_poly.type
_entity_poly.pdbx_seq_one_letter_code
_entity_poly.pdbx_strand_id
1 'polypeptide(L)'
;MNKNLTLNQFVDIAPYYQKSVRLTDDIKNSDALGGYVCLETAKKLLFTMSQQIIHSNQRAFTWTGPFGSGKSSLALALANLLGNEEYNKNIADLSLVEGFQEAFP
;
A
#
# COMPACT_ATOMS: atom_id res chain seq x y z
N MET A 1 13.22 41.83 20.99
CA MET A 1 12.53 40.63 21.53
C MET A 1 12.90 39.45 20.65
N ASN A 2 13.80 38.57 21.10
CA ASN A 2 14.11 37.34 20.37
C ASN A 2 12.93 36.39 20.51
N LYS A 3 12.24 36.11 19.39
CA LYS A 3 11.20 35.10 19.33
C LYS A 3 11.90 33.75 19.54
N ASN A 4 11.67 33.11 20.69
CA ASN A 4 12.17 31.75 20.93
C ASN A 4 11.52 30.83 19.90
N LEU A 5 12.30 30.41 18.91
CA LEU A 5 11.91 29.45 17.91
C LEU A 5 11.81 28.08 18.56
N THR A 6 10.63 27.45 18.45
CA THR A 6 10.37 26.13 19.04
C THR A 6 10.45 25.04 17.96
N LEU A 7 10.96 23.86 18.30
CA LEU A 7 11.12 22.73 17.36
C LEU A 7 9.87 22.39 16.53
N ASN A 8 8.68 22.52 17.11
CA ASN A 8 7.39 22.28 16.42
C ASN A 8 7.10 23.27 15.25
N GLN A 9 7.95 24.29 15.04
CA GLN A 9 7.86 25.19 13.89
C GLN A 9 8.65 24.69 12.68
N PHE A 10 9.48 23.65 12.85
CA PHE A 10 10.37 23.11 11.81
C PHE A 10 10.22 21.60 11.60
N VAL A 11 9.54 20.92 12.52
CA VAL A 11 9.44 19.46 12.53
C VAL A 11 7.97 19.08 12.72
N ASP A 12 7.42 18.41 11.73
CA ASP A 12 6.12 17.75 11.82
C ASP A 12 6.33 16.24 12.04
N ILE A 13 5.56 15.66 12.98
CA ILE A 13 5.53 14.21 13.19
C ILE A 13 4.47 13.64 12.26
N ALA A 14 4.91 12.84 11.30
CA ALA A 14 3.98 12.11 10.46
C ALA A 14 3.20 11.09 11.31
N PRO A 15 1.85 11.04 11.24
CA PRO A 15 1.03 10.14 12.05
C PRO A 15 1.05 8.68 11.56
N TYR A 16 2.01 8.33 10.70
CA TYR A 16 2.08 7.02 10.06
C TYR A 16 2.34 5.91 11.07
N TYR A 17 1.77 4.72 10.82
CA TYR A 17 1.93 3.51 11.64
C TYR A 17 1.39 3.60 13.08
N GLN A 18 0.64 4.65 13.45
CA GLN A 18 0.01 4.76 14.78
C GLN A 18 -1.20 3.85 14.96
N LYS A 19 -1.80 3.36 13.85
CA LYS A 19 -2.93 2.44 13.87
C LYS A 19 -2.67 1.22 12.98
N SER A 20 -3.21 0.07 13.39
CA SER A 20 -3.27 -1.10 12.52
C SER A 20 -4.27 -0.87 11.39
N VAL A 21 -3.94 -1.36 10.19
CA VAL A 21 -4.87 -1.32 9.05
C VAL A 21 -6.03 -2.29 9.27
N ARG A 22 -7.25 -1.77 9.23
CA ARG A 22 -8.51 -2.53 9.23
C ARG A 22 -9.15 -2.41 7.86
N LEU A 23 -9.05 -3.47 7.05
CA LEU A 23 -9.47 -3.46 5.64
C LEU A 23 -10.88 -2.93 5.41
N THR A 24 -11.86 -3.35 6.22
CA THR A 24 -13.27 -2.94 6.09
C THR A 24 -13.48 -1.44 6.29
N ASP A 25 -12.69 -0.85 7.19
CA ASP A 25 -12.87 0.52 7.65
C ASP A 25 -12.00 1.47 6.82
N ASP A 26 -10.79 1.02 6.48
CA ASP A 26 -9.77 1.82 5.82
C ASP A 26 -9.90 1.80 4.28
N ILE A 27 -10.66 0.88 3.67
CA ILE A 27 -10.85 0.85 2.20
C ILE A 27 -11.49 2.11 1.63
N LYS A 28 -12.28 2.83 2.45
CA LYS A 28 -12.92 4.11 2.08
C LYS A 28 -12.13 5.32 2.55
N ASN A 29 -10.97 5.11 3.17
CA ASN A 29 -10.18 6.15 3.79
C ASN A 29 -8.89 6.37 2.99
N SER A 30 -8.87 7.43 2.17
CA SER A 30 -7.71 7.83 1.37
C SER A 30 -6.44 8.05 2.19
N ASP A 31 -6.57 8.42 3.46
CA ASP A 31 -5.45 8.72 4.35
C ASP A 31 -4.81 7.46 4.95
N ALA A 32 -5.50 6.31 4.89
CA ALA A 32 -5.00 5.07 5.47
C ALA A 32 -3.70 4.55 4.81
N LEU A 33 -3.40 5.01 3.59
CA LEU A 33 -2.18 4.72 2.85
C LEU A 33 -1.19 5.90 2.79
N GLY A 34 -1.47 7.02 3.45
CA GLY A 34 -0.62 8.22 3.40
C GLY A 34 0.83 7.97 3.84
N GLY A 35 1.04 7.01 4.73
CA GLY A 35 2.37 6.58 5.19
C GLY A 35 2.86 5.25 4.62
N TYR A 36 2.15 4.68 3.65
CA TYR A 36 2.53 3.38 3.11
C TYR A 36 3.82 3.51 2.29
N VAL A 37 4.79 2.66 2.60
CA VAL A 37 6.06 2.55 1.87
C VAL A 37 6.01 1.28 1.04
N CYS A 38 6.07 1.43 -0.28
CA CYS A 38 6.11 0.31 -1.20
C CYS A 38 7.46 -0.39 -1.14
N LEU A 39 7.51 -1.56 -0.48
CA LEU A 39 8.71 -2.38 -0.38
C LEU A 39 8.88 -3.28 -1.62
N GLU A 40 10.13 -3.64 -1.93
CA GLU A 40 10.45 -4.54 -3.04
C GLU A 40 9.82 -5.94 -2.88
N THR A 41 9.62 -6.40 -1.65
CA THR A 41 8.92 -7.66 -1.38
C THR A 41 7.46 -7.63 -1.81
N ALA A 42 6.78 -6.48 -1.66
CA ALA A 42 5.42 -6.30 -2.12
C ALA A 42 5.33 -6.34 -3.65
N LYS A 43 6.25 -5.65 -4.34
CA LYS A 43 6.35 -5.69 -5.82
C LYS A 43 6.59 -7.11 -6.34
N LYS A 44 7.52 -7.85 -5.75
CA LYS A 44 7.80 -9.26 -6.12
C LYS A 44 6.60 -10.19 -5.89
N LEU A 45 5.86 -9.95 -4.81
CA LEU A 45 4.64 -10.70 -4.52
C LEU A 45 3.57 -10.43 -5.58
N LEU A 46 3.33 -9.16 -5.92
CA LEU A 46 2.38 -8.81 -6.99
C LEU A 46 2.82 -9.34 -8.35
N PHE A 47 4.11 -9.24 -8.68
CA PHE A 47 4.65 -9.84 -9.91
C PHE A 47 4.34 -11.33 -9.98
N THR A 48 4.61 -12.07 -8.89
CA THR A 48 4.35 -13.51 -8.84
C THR A 48 2.86 -13.80 -9.00
N MET A 49 1.99 -13.03 -8.34
CA MET A 49 0.54 -13.15 -8.53
C MET A 49 0.12 -12.88 -9.97
N SER A 50 0.63 -11.81 -10.59
CA SER A 50 0.33 -11.47 -11.98
C SER A 50 0.68 -12.61 -12.91
N GLN A 51 1.89 -13.15 -12.82
CA GLN A 51 2.31 -14.29 -13.65
C GLN A 51 1.43 -15.52 -13.44
N GLN A 52 1.01 -15.80 -12.20
CA GLN A 52 0.10 -16.91 -11.92
C GLN A 52 -1.31 -16.67 -12.47
N ILE A 53 -1.81 -15.43 -12.43
CA ILE A 53 -3.13 -15.09 -12.98
C ILE A 53 -3.12 -15.22 -14.51
N ILE A 54 -2.09 -14.69 -15.17
CA ILE A 54 -1.97 -14.67 -16.63
C ILE A 54 -1.75 -16.08 -17.19
N HIS A 55 -0.84 -16.85 -16.59
CA HIS A 55 -0.37 -18.11 -17.19
C HIS A 55 -0.97 -19.38 -16.57
N SER A 56 -1.90 -19.26 -15.61
CA SER A 56 -2.53 -20.43 -14.97
C SER A 56 -3.99 -20.17 -14.58
N ASN A 57 -4.65 -21.19 -14.02
CA ASN A 57 -5.99 -21.09 -13.44
C ASN A 57 -6.00 -20.72 -11.94
N GLN A 58 -4.86 -20.37 -11.35
CA GLN A 58 -4.77 -19.96 -9.95
C GLN A 58 -5.49 -18.61 -9.73
N ARG A 59 -6.53 -18.60 -8.87
CA ARG A 59 -7.32 -17.39 -8.56
C ARG A 59 -7.49 -17.14 -7.06
N ALA A 60 -6.90 -17.97 -6.21
CA ALA A 60 -6.87 -17.81 -4.76
C ALA A 60 -5.44 -17.71 -4.28
N PHE A 61 -5.16 -16.79 -3.36
CA PHE A 61 -3.80 -16.55 -2.85
C PHE A 61 -3.85 -16.36 -1.34
N THR A 62 -2.82 -16.87 -0.66
CA THR A 62 -2.62 -16.65 0.78
C THR A 62 -1.34 -15.88 0.98
N TRP A 63 -1.42 -14.70 1.59
CA TRP A 63 -0.24 -13.92 1.96
C TRP A 63 0.12 -14.20 3.40
N THR A 64 1.31 -14.77 3.62
CA THR A 64 1.82 -15.10 4.94
C THR A 64 3.01 -14.21 5.30
N GLY A 65 3.22 -13.99 6.60
CA GLY A 65 4.33 -13.18 7.10
C GLY A 65 4.12 -12.73 8.54
N PRO A 66 5.17 -12.27 9.25
CA PRO A 66 5.11 -11.85 10.65
C PRO A 66 4.10 -10.72 10.91
N PHE A 67 3.72 -10.52 12.17
CA PHE A 67 2.93 -9.34 12.55
C PHE A 67 3.69 -8.06 12.19
N GLY A 68 2.97 -7.03 11.70
CA GLY A 68 3.58 -5.77 11.27
C GLY A 68 4.29 -5.81 9.91
N SER A 69 4.34 -6.95 9.21
CA SER A 69 5.04 -7.08 7.90
C SER A 69 4.33 -6.39 6.71
N GLY A 70 3.29 -5.59 6.96
CA GLY A 70 2.59 -4.82 5.91
C GLY A 70 1.59 -5.59 5.04
N LYS A 71 1.20 -6.83 5.38
CA LYS A 71 0.22 -7.62 4.61
C LYS A 71 -1.12 -6.90 4.41
N SER A 72 -1.73 -6.42 5.50
CA SER A 72 -3.00 -5.69 5.44
C SER A 72 -2.87 -4.37 4.69
N SER A 73 -1.72 -3.69 4.83
CA SER A 73 -1.45 -2.46 4.08
C SER A 73 -1.30 -2.71 2.58
N LEU A 74 -0.62 -3.80 2.18
CA LEU A 74 -0.54 -4.22 0.78
C LEU A 74 -1.92 -4.62 0.24
N ALA A 75 -2.75 -5.28 1.05
CA ALA A 75 -4.09 -5.67 0.62
C ALA A 75 -4.97 -4.44 0.39
N LEU A 76 -4.86 -3.44 1.27
CA LEU A 76 -5.50 -2.15 1.11
C LEU A 76 -4.99 -1.40 -0.12
N ALA A 77 -3.67 -1.38 -0.34
CA ALA A 77 -3.06 -0.76 -1.52
C ALA A 77 -3.56 -1.41 -2.82
N LEU A 78 -3.55 -2.75 -2.89
CA LEU A 78 -4.09 -3.48 -4.03
C LEU A 78 -5.58 -3.18 -4.25
N ALA A 79 -6.39 -3.19 -3.18
CA ALA A 79 -7.81 -2.86 -3.29
C ALA A 79 -8.05 -1.44 -3.81
N ASN A 80 -7.25 -0.46 -3.38
CA ASN A 80 -7.31 0.91 -3.91
C ASN A 80 -6.93 0.96 -5.40
N LEU A 81 -5.88 0.22 -5.81
CA LEU A 81 -5.45 0.15 -7.21
C LEU A 81 -6.55 -0.39 -8.13
N LEU A 82 -7.22 -1.46 -7.70
CA LEU A 82 -8.31 -2.11 -8.44
C LEU A 82 -9.63 -1.33 -8.39
N GLY A 83 -9.82 -0.48 -7.38
CA GLY A 83 -11.04 0.30 -7.18
C GLY A 83 -11.17 1.55 -8.06
N ASN A 84 -10.13 1.95 -8.80
CA ASN A 84 -10.08 3.18 -9.61
C ASN A 84 -10.42 4.47 -8.82
N GLU A 85 -10.11 4.52 -7.53
CA GLU A 85 -10.14 5.75 -6.72
C GLU A 85 -8.87 6.57 -6.99
N GLU A 86 -8.91 7.89 -6.78
CA GLU A 86 -7.76 8.79 -7.01
C GLU A 86 -6.52 8.26 -6.28
N TYR A 87 -5.56 7.73 -7.06
CA TYR A 87 -4.46 6.95 -6.50
C TYR A 87 -3.57 7.81 -5.62
N ASN A 88 -3.29 7.30 -4.43
CA ASN A 88 -2.21 7.84 -3.62
C ASN A 88 -0.88 7.59 -4.35
N LYS A 89 -0.05 8.62 -4.56
CA LYS A 89 1.20 8.51 -5.33
C LYS A 89 2.12 7.40 -4.79
N ASN A 90 2.03 7.12 -3.48
CA ASN A 90 2.83 6.12 -2.78
C ASN A 90 2.55 4.66 -3.21
N ILE A 91 1.41 4.39 -3.85
CA ILE A 91 1.05 3.04 -4.32
C ILE A 91 1.08 2.90 -5.85
N ALA A 92 1.25 4.01 -6.58
CA ALA A 92 1.26 3.99 -8.05
C ALA A 92 2.37 3.07 -8.62
N ASP A 93 3.50 2.95 -7.93
CA ASP A 93 4.59 2.06 -8.35
C ASP A 93 4.19 0.58 -8.39
N LEU A 94 3.19 0.17 -7.60
CA LEU A 94 2.69 -1.21 -7.61
C LEU A 94 1.92 -1.52 -8.90
N SER A 95 1.23 -0.55 -9.49
CA SER A 95 0.51 -0.76 -10.77
C SER A 95 1.43 -0.79 -11.98
N LEU A 96 2.71 -0.41 -11.80
CA LEU A 96 3.77 -0.49 -12.81
C LEU A 96 4.50 -1.84 -12.80
N VAL A 97 4.16 -2.73 -11.87
CA VAL A 97 4.72 -4.09 -11.83
C VAL A 97 4.39 -4.81 -13.15
N GLU A 98 5.39 -5.48 -13.72
CA GLU A 98 5.23 -6.25 -14.95
C GLU A 98 4.07 -7.25 -14.84
N GLY A 99 3.22 -7.30 -15.86
CA GLY A 99 2.03 -8.15 -15.91
C GLY A 99 0.86 -7.67 -15.05
N PHE A 100 1.00 -6.62 -14.23
CA PHE A 100 -0.09 -6.18 -13.33
C PHE A 100 -1.37 -5.80 -14.09
N GLN A 101 -1.27 -4.94 -15.10
CA GLN A 101 -2.43 -4.48 -15.89
C GLN A 101 -3.09 -5.61 -16.69
N GLU A 102 -2.33 -6.62 -17.11
CA GLU A 102 -2.86 -7.79 -17.82
C GLU A 102 -3.56 -8.75 -16.85
N ALA A 103 -2.99 -8.94 -15.66
CA ALA A 103 -3.56 -9.79 -14.62
C ALA A 103 -4.80 -9.19 -13.95
N PHE A 104 -4.88 -7.87 -13.87
CA PHE A 104 -5.93 -7.11 -13.20
C PHE A 104 -6.52 -6.04 -14.12
N PRO A 105 -7.39 -6.44 -15.08
CA PRO A 105 -8.01 -5.53 -16.03
C PRO A 105 -9.13 -4.67 -15.41
#